data_AF-A0A9D2JEP2-F1
#
_entry.id   AF-A0A9D2JEP2-F1
#
_cell.length_a   1.000
_cell.length_b   1.000
_cell.length_c   1.000
_cell.angle_alpha   90.00
_cell.angle_beta   90.00
_cell.angle_gamma   90.00
#
_symmetry.space_group_name_H-M   'P 1'
#
loop_
_entity.id
_entity.type
_entity.pdbx_description
1 polymer ?
#
loop_
_entity_poly.entity_id
_entity_poly.type
_entity_poly.pdbx_seq_one_letter_code
_entity_poly.pdbx_strand_id
1 'polypeptide(L)'
;MTTRYDIISDTHGFLSPELLAELAGADVIVHAGDICSPTDYLTLCDIARVQMCLGNNDWPSDYGPMVKDRKIFLGSGLKWQV
;
A
#
# COMPACT_ATOMS: atom_id res chain seq x y z
N MET A 1 19.97 -2.59 -10.35
CA MET A 1 18.73 -3.32 -10.65
C MET A 1 17.60 -2.31 -10.68
N THR A 2 16.63 -2.48 -11.57
CA THR A 2 15.45 -1.61 -11.65
C THR A 2 14.47 -1.99 -10.55
N THR A 3 13.90 -1.02 -9.85
CA THR A 3 12.87 -1.24 -8.82
C THR A 3 11.48 -1.02 -9.45
N ARG A 4 10.60 -2.02 -9.34
CA ARG A 4 9.20 -1.95 -9.76
C ARG A 4 8.32 -1.45 -8.61
N TYR A 5 7.57 -0.37 -8.87
CA TYR A 5 6.58 0.18 -7.96
C TYR A 5 5.20 -0.05 -8.55
N ASP A 6 4.33 -0.70 -7.78
CA ASP A 6 2.93 -0.89 -8.15
C ASP A 6 2.06 -0.01 -7.27
N ILE A 7 1.18 0.78 -7.89
CA ILE A 7 0.39 1.81 -7.21
C ILE A 7 -1.08 1.41 -7.27
N ILE A 8 -1.72 1.36 -6.11
CA ILE A 8 -3.13 0.99 -5.94
C ILE A 8 -3.81 1.93 -4.93
N SER A 9 -5.14 1.90 -4.87
CA SER A 9 -5.97 2.69 -3.96
C SER A 9 -7.36 2.07 -3.87
N ASP A 10 -8.16 2.50 -2.90
CA ASP A 10 -9.61 2.23 -2.88
C ASP A 10 -9.95 0.74 -3.02
N THR A 11 -9.21 -0.11 -2.32
CA THR A 11 -9.48 -1.56 -2.33
C THR A 11 -10.67 -1.90 -1.44
N HIS A 12 -11.02 -1.06 -0.47
CA HIS A 12 -12.24 -1.18 0.35
C HIS A 12 -12.48 -2.59 0.91
N GLY A 13 -11.42 -3.24 1.39
CA GLY A 13 -11.46 -4.58 1.97
C GLY A 13 -11.63 -5.70 0.95
N PHE A 14 -11.27 -5.46 -0.31
CA PHE A 14 -11.32 -6.46 -1.37
C PHE A 14 -10.08 -6.38 -2.28
N LEU A 15 -9.27 -7.45 -2.24
CA LEU A 15 -8.20 -7.70 -3.20
C LEU A 15 -8.65 -8.80 -4.16
N SER A 16 -8.83 -8.45 -5.43
CA SER A 16 -9.20 -9.44 -6.44
C SER A 16 -8.02 -10.38 -6.74
N PRO A 17 -8.27 -11.66 -7.10
CA PRO A 17 -7.20 -12.57 -7.51
C PRO A 17 -6.37 -12.05 -8.69
N GLU A 18 -7.01 -11.34 -9.63
CA GLU A 18 -6.34 -10.70 -10.77
C GLU A 18 -5.40 -9.59 -10.30
N LEU A 19 -5.83 -8.75 -9.36
CA LEU A 19 -4.97 -7.73 -8.77
C LEU A 19 -3.76 -8.37 -8.09
N LEU A 20 -3.97 -9.40 -7.28
CA LEU A 20 -2.89 -10.11 -6.59
C LEU A 20 -1.88 -10.74 -7.57
N ALA A 21 -2.37 -11.26 -8.70
CA ALA A 21 -1.53 -11.81 -9.75
C ALA A 21 -0.67 -10.73 -10.43
N GLU A 22 -1.25 -9.55 -10.69
CA GLU A 22 -0.50 -8.42 -11.26
C GLU A 22 0.55 -7.88 -10.28
N LEU A 23 0.23 -7.80 -8.98
CA LEU A 23 1.17 -7.35 -7.94
C LEU A 23 2.35 -8.30 -7.71
N ALA A 24 2.28 -9.53 -8.22
CA ALA A 24 3.35 -10.50 -8.07
C ALA A 24 4.65 -9.98 -8.70
N GLY A 25 5.74 -10.02 -7.90
CA GLY A 25 7.05 -9.54 -8.31
C GLY A 25 7.23 -8.02 -8.23
N ALA A 26 6.30 -7.29 -7.61
CA ALA A 26 6.55 -5.90 -7.20
C ALA A 26 7.67 -5.85 -6.15
N ASP A 27 8.55 -4.84 -6.24
CA ASP A 27 9.53 -4.57 -5.18
C ASP A 27 8.91 -3.69 -4.07
N VAL A 28 8.02 -2.79 -4.47
CA VAL A 28 7.30 -1.85 -3.59
C VAL A 28 5.86 -1.74 -4.04
N ILE A 29 4.94 -1.84 -3.10
CA ILE A 29 3.52 -1.51 -3.30
C ILE A 29 3.26 -0.15 -2.65
N VAL A 30 2.58 0.73 -3.36
CA VAL A 30 2.14 2.02 -2.87
C VAL A 30 0.61 2.02 -2.82
N HIS A 31 0.02 2.02 -1.62
CA HIS A 31 -1.44 2.14 -1.45
C HIS A 31 -1.81 3.58 -1.06
N ALA A 32 -2.60 4.26 -1.89
CA ALA A 32 -2.96 5.67 -1.70
C ALA A 32 -4.18 5.87 -0.76
N GLY A 33 -4.36 4.98 0.23
CA GLY A 33 -5.47 5.00 1.17
C GLY A 33 -6.73 4.25 0.72
N ASP A 34 -7.71 4.17 1.62
CA ASP A 34 -8.98 3.46 1.49
C ASP A 34 -8.81 1.94 1.30
N ILE A 35 -7.98 1.33 2.16
CA ILE A 35 -7.82 -0.13 2.19
C ILE A 35 -8.89 -0.82 3.04
N CYS A 36 -9.37 -0.18 4.11
CA CYS A 36 -10.52 -0.62 4.92
C CYS A 36 -10.42 -2.06 5.49
N SER A 37 -9.21 -2.64 5.55
CA SER A 37 -9.00 -4.03 5.94
C SER A 37 -7.56 -4.28 6.42
N PRO A 38 -7.34 -4.50 7.73
CA PRO A 38 -6.05 -4.90 8.28
C PRO A 38 -5.50 -6.17 7.64
N THR A 39 -6.38 -7.12 7.32
CA THR A 39 -5.97 -8.41 6.74
C THR A 39 -5.47 -8.24 5.31
N ASP A 40 -6.09 -7.37 4.52
CA ASP A 40 -5.61 -7.04 3.17
C ASP A 40 -4.29 -6.26 3.22
N TYR A 41 -4.14 -5.36 4.20
CA TYR A 41 -2.85 -4.71 4.45
C TYR A 41 -1.73 -5.73 4.71
N LEU A 42 -1.98 -6.75 5.55
CA LEU A 42 -1.02 -7.82 5.80
C LEU A 42 -0.74 -8.64 4.53
N THR A 43 -1.78 -8.94 3.75
CA THR A 43 -1.64 -9.66 2.48
C THR A 43 -0.74 -8.90 1.50
N LEU A 44 -0.88 -7.58 1.38
CA LEU A 44 0.00 -6.76 0.54
C LEU A 44 1.44 -6.73 1.08
N CYS A 45 1.62 -6.70 2.41
CA CYS A 45 2.94 -6.76 3.04
C CYS A 45 3.67 -8.08 2.80
N ASP A 46 2.95 -9.19 2.62
CA ASP A 46 3.52 -10.49 2.28
C ASP A 46 4.03 -10.54 0.82
N ILE A 47 3.48 -9.70 -0.06
CA ILE A 47 3.90 -9.61 -1.47
C ILE A 47 5.17 -8.76 -1.59
N ALA A 48 5.15 -7.54 -1.02
CA ALA A 48 6.23 -6.57 -1.16
C ALA A 48 6.23 -5.54 -0.03
N ARG A 49 7.27 -4.68 -0.02
CA ARG A 49 7.30 -3.56 0.91
C ARG A 49 6.15 -2.59 0.60
N VAL A 50 5.24 -2.39 1.55
CA VAL A 50 4.13 -1.44 1.40
C VAL A 50 4.53 -0.04 1.89
N GLN A 51 4.28 0.98 1.06
CA GLN A 51 4.18 2.38 1.44
C GLN A 51 2.70 2.76 1.37
N MET A 52 2.13 3.25 2.46
CA MET A 52 0.71 3.63 2.48
C MET A 52 0.46 4.89 3.31
N CYS A 53 -0.63 5.57 2.97
CA CYS A 53 -1.30 6.56 3.79
C CYS A 53 -2.70 6.04 4.18
N LEU A 54 -3.34 6.71 5.15
CA LEU A 54 -4.74 6.48 5.49
C LEU A 54 -5.63 7.30 4.54
N GLY A 55 -6.61 6.65 3.94
CA GLY A 55 -7.72 7.31 3.26
C GLY A 55 -8.81 7.74 4.24
N ASN A 56 -9.84 8.44 3.75
CA ASN A 56 -10.92 8.92 4.61
C ASN A 56 -11.84 7.81 5.12
N ASN A 57 -11.76 6.61 4.54
CA ASN A 57 -12.47 5.41 5.00
C ASN A 57 -11.57 4.47 5.83
N ASP A 58 -10.33 4.88 6.14
CA ASP A 58 -9.43 4.11 7.01
C ASP A 58 -9.47 4.60 8.45
N TRP A 59 -9.65 3.67 9.40
CA TRP A 59 -9.55 3.98 10.82
C TRP A 59 -8.12 3.78 11.34
N PRO A 60 -7.48 4.77 11.98
CA PRO A 60 -6.10 4.64 12.46
C PRO A 60 -5.86 3.46 13.42
N SER A 61 -6.89 2.99 14.13
CA SER A 61 -6.81 1.85 15.05
C SER A 61 -6.57 0.52 14.35
N ASP A 62 -6.88 0.45 13.05
CA ASP A 62 -6.83 -0.77 12.25
C ASP A 62 -5.40 -1.05 11.77
N TYR A 63 -4.52 -0.06 11.85
CA TYR A 63 -3.13 -0.10 11.39
C TYR A 63 -2.15 0.31 12.49
N GLY A 64 -0.85 0.14 12.22
CA GLY A 64 0.19 0.55 13.16
C GLY A 64 0.23 2.06 13.40
N PRO A 65 0.72 2.53 14.57
CA PRO A 65 0.73 3.96 14.94
C PRO A 65 1.58 4.85 14.01
N MET A 66 2.39 4.23 13.15
CA MET A 66 3.24 4.87 12.15
C MET A 66 2.52 5.14 10.82
N VAL A 67 1.33 4.58 10.61
CA VAL A 67 0.50 4.84 9.44
C VAL A 67 -0.30 6.12 9.69
N LYS A 68 -0.25 7.05 8.75
CA LYS A 68 -0.79 8.40 8.85
C LYS A 68 -1.53 8.75 7.55
N ASP A 69 -2.34 9.79 7.60
CA ASP A 69 -3.01 10.42 6.44
C ASP A 69 -2.05 10.93 5.36
N ARG A 70 -0.75 11.02 5.66
CA ARG A 70 0.29 11.38 4.70
C ARG A 70 1.55 10.56 4.91
N LYS A 71 2.10 10.04 3.83
CA LYS A 71 3.34 9.28 3.77
C LYS A 71 4.31 9.93 2.79
N ILE A 72 5.49 10.28 3.28
CA ILE A 72 6.61 10.76 2.45
C ILE A 72 7.75 9.76 2.56
N PHE A 73 8.33 9.36 1.43
CA PHE A 73 9.48 8.46 1.40
C PHE A 73 10.41 8.76 0.21
N LEU A 74 11.64 8.24 0.29
CA LEU A 74 12.60 8.26 -0.82
C LEU A 74 12.65 6.88 -1.46
N GLY A 75 12.56 6.83 -2.78
CA GLY A 75 12.60 5.60 -3.56
C GLY A 75 13.14 5.87 -4.96
N SER A 76 14.16 5.10 -5.37
CA SER A 76 14.78 5.20 -6.70
C SER A 76 15.21 6.61 -7.09
N GLY A 77 15.77 7.37 -6.14
CA GLY A 77 16.23 8.75 -6.36
C GLY A 77 15.13 9.81 -6.37
N LEU A 78 13.86 9.43 -6.18
CA LEU A 78 12.71 10.33 -6.15
C LEU A 78 12.18 10.48 -4.73
N LYS A 79 11.58 11.65 -4.45
CA LYS A 79 10.78 11.90 -3.26
C LYS A 79 9.32 11.66 -3.61
N TRP A 80 8.72 10.68 -2.94
CA TRP A 80 7.33 10.29 -3.11
C TRP A 80 6.47 10.90 -2.01
N GLN A 81 5.21 11.17 -2.35
CA GLN A 81 4.17 11.52 -1.40
C GLN A 81 2.89 10.81 -1.81
N VAL A 82 2.31 10.08 -0.85
CA VAL A 82 0.93 9.59 -0.88
C VAL A 82 0.22 10.02 0.38
#